data_AF-A0A413G432-F1
#
_entry.id   AF-A0A413G432-F1
#
_cell.length_a   1.000
_cell.length_b   1.000
_cell.length_c   1.000
_cell.angle_alpha   90.00
_cell.angle_beta   90.00
_cell.angle_gamma   90.00
#
_symmetry.space_group_name_H-M   'P 1'
#
loop_
_entity.id
_entity.type
_entity.pdbx_description
1 polymer ?
#
loop_
_entity_poly.entity_id
_entity_poly.type
_entity_poly.pdbx_seq_one_letter_code
_entity_poly.pdbx_strand_id
1 'polypeptide(L)'
;MSQKHKHEQPIGEADEVQEQTQPEEKTPEASEETGEEKQPEAERKEPEKTEAELLEEQVSQLGDKLLRTMAEYDNFRKRSQKEKEAIYPQATANAVAQFVPIIDTFERALAVECADAEFKKGVEMILQNFKDVLEKLGVEAFGAAGEQFNPDLHNAVMHIDDESLETNIITDVFQKGYKIGDRIIRHAMVKVAN
;
A
#
# COMPACT_ATOMS: atom_id res chain seq x y z
N MET A 1 16.28 -65.05 -20.34
CA MET A 1 15.61 -64.22 -19.31
C MET A 1 15.58 -62.79 -19.88
N SER A 2 14.67 -62.42 -20.79
CA SER A 2 13.21 -62.23 -20.62
C SER A 2 12.93 -61.40 -19.35
N GLN A 3 12.37 -60.18 -19.37
CA GLN A 3 11.41 -59.59 -20.30
C GLN A 3 11.47 -58.05 -20.26
N LYS A 4 11.39 -57.43 -21.44
CA LYS A 4 10.65 -56.19 -21.70
C LYS A 4 9.14 -56.49 -21.63
N HIS A 5 8.36 -55.66 -20.95
CA HIS A 5 6.90 -55.46 -21.12
C HIS A 5 6.62 -54.07 -20.54
N LYS A 6 6.02 -53.06 -21.19
CA LYS A 6 5.03 -52.94 -22.27
C LYS A 6 3.80 -53.84 -22.09
N HIS A 7 2.74 -53.24 -21.54
CA HIS A 7 1.32 -53.55 -21.73
C HIS A 7 0.52 -52.32 -21.25
N GLU A 8 -0.22 -51.57 -22.09
CA GLU A 8 -1.59 -51.82 -22.62
C GLU A 8 -2.63 -51.98 -21.50
N GLN A 9 -3.46 -50.95 -21.24
CA GLN A 9 -4.84 -50.69 -21.77
C GLN A 9 -5.93 -51.25 -20.80
N PRO A 10 -7.25 -50.98 -20.97
CA PRO A 10 -8.02 -49.74 -21.19
C PRO A 10 -9.26 -49.70 -20.23
N ILE A 11 -10.35 -48.98 -20.59
CA ILE A 11 -11.79 -49.03 -20.19
C ILE A 11 -12.28 -47.55 -20.10
N GLY A 12 -13.12 -47.02 -21.01
CA GLY A 12 -14.59 -47.23 -21.15
C GLY A 12 -15.30 -46.33 -20.12
N GLU A 13 -16.19 -45.37 -20.39
CA GLU A 13 -17.39 -45.24 -21.22
C GLU A 13 -17.75 -43.72 -21.28
N ALA A 14 -18.15 -43.18 -22.44
CA ALA A 14 -19.51 -42.70 -22.76
C ALA A 14 -20.07 -41.59 -21.83
N ASP A 15 -20.27 -40.37 -22.34
CA ASP A 15 -21.64 -39.89 -22.63
C ASP A 15 -21.70 -38.56 -23.43
N GLU A 16 -22.66 -38.55 -24.33
CA GLU A 16 -23.37 -37.49 -25.08
C GLU A 16 -22.71 -36.16 -25.51
N VAL A 17 -22.58 -36.05 -26.84
CA VAL A 17 -22.67 -34.81 -27.62
C VAL A 17 -24.16 -34.59 -27.98
N GLN A 18 -24.68 -33.39 -27.74
CA GLN A 18 -25.87 -32.90 -28.45
C GLN A 18 -25.48 -31.77 -29.40
N GLU A 19 -25.62 -32.11 -30.68
CA GLU A 19 -25.55 -31.32 -31.89
C GLU A 19 -26.93 -30.71 -32.18
N GLN A 20 -27.01 -29.41 -32.52
CA GLN A 20 -28.06 -28.90 -33.40
C GLN A 20 -27.59 -27.65 -34.14
N THR A 21 -27.11 -27.83 -35.38
CA THR A 21 -27.28 -26.84 -36.46
C THR A 21 -27.33 -27.56 -37.81
N GLN A 22 -28.49 -27.50 -38.45
CA GLN A 22 -28.76 -27.80 -39.86
C GLN A 22 -30.02 -27.00 -40.24
N PRO A 23 -30.38 -26.86 -41.52
CA PRO A 23 -29.54 -26.64 -42.71
C PRO A 23 -30.21 -25.62 -43.67
N GLU A 24 -29.55 -25.21 -44.76
CA GLU A 24 -30.23 -25.18 -46.05
C GLU A 24 -29.24 -25.16 -47.23
N GLU A 25 -29.40 -26.15 -48.10
CA GLU A 25 -28.74 -26.31 -49.40
C GLU A 25 -29.30 -25.34 -50.45
N LYS A 26 -28.47 -25.00 -51.45
CA LYS A 26 -28.70 -25.36 -52.87
C LYS A 26 -27.62 -24.79 -53.80
N THR A 27 -26.86 -25.67 -54.41
CA THR A 27 -26.24 -25.54 -55.76
C THR A 27 -27.33 -25.81 -56.84
N PRO A 28 -27.16 -25.59 -58.17
CA PRO A 28 -25.90 -25.59 -58.95
C PRO A 28 -25.80 -24.59 -60.15
N GLU A 29 -24.65 -24.71 -60.84
CA GLU A 29 -24.41 -24.57 -62.30
C GLU A 29 -24.10 -23.21 -62.96
N ALA A 30 -23.25 -23.33 -63.99
CA ALA A 30 -22.46 -22.31 -64.67
C ALA A 30 -23.07 -21.88 -66.01
N SER A 31 -22.83 -20.63 -66.44
CA SER A 31 -22.52 -20.23 -67.84
C SER A 31 -22.25 -18.73 -68.00
N GLU A 32 -21.13 -18.41 -68.66
CA GLU A 32 -20.76 -17.34 -69.62
C GLU A 32 -21.23 -15.86 -69.54
N GLU A 33 -20.21 -14.99 -69.72
CA GLU A 33 -20.11 -13.65 -70.37
C GLU A 33 -21.16 -12.53 -70.17
N THR A 34 -20.70 -11.31 -69.80
CA THR A 34 -20.66 -10.11 -70.68
C THR A 34 -20.23 -8.82 -69.92
N GLY A 35 -19.18 -8.15 -70.45
CA GLY A 35 -18.95 -6.70 -70.66
C GLY A 35 -19.34 -5.56 -69.69
N GLU A 36 -18.33 -4.67 -69.45
CA GLU A 36 -18.35 -3.20 -69.19
C GLU A 36 -18.99 -2.69 -67.86
N GLU A 37 -18.43 -1.79 -67.05
CA GLU A 37 -17.57 -0.61 -67.27
C GLU A 37 -16.55 -0.44 -66.12
N LYS A 38 -15.35 0.05 -66.42
CA LYS A 38 -14.27 0.34 -65.46
C LYS A 38 -14.08 1.86 -65.36
N GLN A 39 -14.54 2.48 -64.27
CA GLN A 39 -14.03 3.79 -63.84
C GLN A 39 -12.73 3.59 -63.05
N PRO A 40 -11.67 4.37 -63.29
CA PRO A 40 -10.49 4.31 -62.44
C PRO A 40 -10.78 5.13 -61.18
N GLU A 41 -11.08 4.44 -60.09
CA GLU A 41 -10.97 5.00 -58.75
C GLU A 41 -9.48 5.32 -58.54
N ALA A 42 -9.18 6.61 -58.44
CA ALA A 42 -7.83 7.10 -58.20
C ALA A 42 -7.40 6.63 -56.80
N GLU A 43 -6.75 5.47 -56.78
CA GLU A 43 -6.03 4.93 -55.64
C GLU A 43 -4.96 5.96 -55.26
N ARG A 44 -5.30 6.78 -54.26
CA ARG A 44 -4.40 7.74 -53.66
C ARG A 44 -3.33 6.91 -52.94
N LYS A 45 -2.29 6.51 -53.68
CA LYS A 45 -1.08 5.91 -53.12
C LYS A 45 -0.53 6.93 -52.13
N GLU A 46 -0.68 6.65 -50.84
CA GLU A 46 0.17 7.26 -49.84
C GLU A 46 1.62 7.05 -50.30
N PRO A 47 2.46 8.08 -50.30
CA PRO A 47 3.85 7.89 -50.70
C PRO A 47 4.47 6.85 -49.75
N GLU A 48 4.98 5.76 -50.32
CA GLU A 48 5.83 4.82 -49.59
C GLU A 48 6.95 5.64 -48.94
N LYS A 49 7.00 5.61 -47.60
CA LYS A 49 8.05 6.30 -46.85
C LYS A 49 9.40 5.80 -47.35
N THR A 50 10.28 6.74 -47.67
CA THR A 50 11.66 6.41 -48.06
C THR A 50 12.38 5.72 -46.90
N GLU A 51 13.40 4.91 -47.20
CA GLU A 51 14.22 4.27 -46.15
C GLU A 51 14.75 5.30 -45.15
N ALA A 52 15.12 6.51 -45.61
CA ALA A 52 15.56 7.61 -44.76
C ALA A 52 14.49 8.05 -43.74
N GLU A 53 13.23 8.21 -44.18
CA GLU A 53 12.11 8.60 -43.31
C GLU A 53 11.76 7.50 -42.30
N LEU A 54 11.86 6.22 -42.70
CA LEU A 54 11.68 5.08 -41.79
C LEU A 54 12.79 5.01 -40.73
N LEU A 55 14.04 5.28 -41.11
CA LEU A 55 15.15 5.37 -40.16
C LEU A 55 14.99 6.56 -39.20
N GLU A 56 14.58 7.73 -39.67
CA GLU A 56 14.32 8.90 -38.81
C GLU A 56 13.19 8.63 -37.81
N GLU A 57 12.10 7.98 -38.24
CA GLU A 57 11.00 7.59 -37.36
C GLU A 57 11.46 6.58 -36.29
N GLN A 58 12.28 5.59 -36.65
CA GLN A 58 12.86 4.65 -35.69
C GLN A 58 13.78 5.35 -34.68
N VAL A 59 14.62 6.28 -35.14
CA VAL A 59 15.49 7.07 -34.26
C VAL A 59 14.67 7.94 -33.31
N SER A 60 13.60 8.56 -33.80
CA SER A 60 12.68 9.35 -32.96
C SER A 60 11.98 8.45 -31.92
N GLN A 61 11.43 7.31 -32.32
CA GLN A 61 10.78 6.36 -31.42
C GLN A 61 11.74 5.83 -30.35
N LEU A 62 12.98 5.52 -30.73
CA LEU A 62 14.03 5.12 -29.79
C LEU A 62 14.42 6.26 -28.85
N GLY A 63 14.51 7.49 -29.35
CA GLY A 63 14.76 8.70 -28.56
C GLY A 63 13.67 8.93 -27.52
N ASP A 64 12.40 8.84 -27.90
CA ASP A 64 11.26 8.97 -27.01
C ASP A 64 11.24 7.87 -25.94
N LYS A 65 11.52 6.62 -26.35
CA LYS A 65 11.62 5.48 -25.43
C LYS A 65 12.78 5.66 -24.47
N LEU A 66 13.93 6.16 -24.94
CA LEU A 66 15.09 6.44 -24.11
C LEU A 66 14.79 7.56 -23.11
N LEU A 67 14.19 8.66 -23.57
CA LEU A 67 13.82 9.78 -22.71
C LEU A 67 12.83 9.35 -21.62
N ARG A 68 11.83 8.54 -21.98
CA ARG A 68 10.87 7.98 -21.03
C ARG A 68 11.53 7.05 -20.01
N THR A 69 12.38 6.14 -20.47
CA THR A 69 13.08 5.21 -19.56
C THR A 69 14.06 5.92 -18.63
N MET A 70 14.72 6.98 -19.10
CA MET A 70 15.54 7.86 -18.25
C MET A 70 14.68 8.56 -17.18
N ALA A 71 13.51 9.11 -17.56
CA ALA A 71 12.59 9.74 -16.61
C ALA A 71 12.06 8.75 -15.57
N GLU A 72 11.71 7.52 -15.99
CA GLU A 72 11.30 6.44 -15.10
C GLU A 72 12.43 6.04 -14.14
N TYR A 73 13.68 5.99 -14.62
CA TYR A 73 14.85 5.71 -13.80
C TYR A 73 15.12 6.80 -12.76
N ASP A 74 15.04 8.07 -13.14
CA ASP A 74 15.21 9.20 -12.21
C ASP A 74 14.13 9.20 -11.12
N ASN A 75 12.88 8.91 -11.49
CA ASN A 75 11.78 8.76 -10.54
C ASN A 75 12.01 7.56 -9.60
N PHE A 76 12.44 6.42 -10.13
CA PHE A 76 12.77 5.25 -9.34
C PHE A 76 13.92 5.53 -8.36
N ARG A 77 14.97 6.23 -8.80
CA ARG A 77 16.11 6.60 -7.96
C ARG A 77 15.68 7.52 -6.82
N LYS A 78 14.91 8.57 -7.14
CA LYS A 78 14.36 9.51 -6.13
C LYS A 78 13.48 8.77 -5.12
N ARG A 79 12.60 7.88 -5.59
CA ARG A 79 11.74 7.07 -4.72
C ARG A 79 12.55 6.13 -3.83
N SER A 80 13.49 5.39 -4.41
CA SER A 80 14.34 4.44 -3.68
C SER A 80 15.18 5.13 -2.60
N GLN A 81 15.62 6.36 -2.86
CA GLN A 81 16.37 7.14 -1.88
C GLN A 81 15.48 7.56 -0.70
N LYS A 82 14.27 8.07 -0.98
CA LYS A 82 13.28 8.37 0.08
C LYS A 82 12.90 7.14 0.90
N GLU A 83 12.69 6.00 0.25
CA GLU A 83 12.40 4.74 0.95
C GLU A 83 13.55 4.34 1.88
N LYS A 84 14.80 4.41 1.41
CA LYS A 84 15.97 4.12 2.25
C LYS A 84 16.09 5.06 3.45
N GLU A 85 15.81 6.35 3.25
CA GLU A 85 15.81 7.34 4.33
C GLU A 85 14.69 7.07 5.35
N ALA A 86 13.53 6.56 4.90
CA ALA A 86 12.40 6.22 5.75
C ALA A 86 12.56 4.88 6.51
N ILE A 87 13.41 3.96 6.05
CA ILE A 87 13.59 2.64 6.70
C ILE A 87 14.10 2.78 8.14
N TYR A 88 15.07 3.66 8.38
CA TYR A 88 15.64 3.86 9.73
C TYR A 88 14.60 4.33 10.76
N PRO A 89 13.89 5.47 10.55
CA PRO A 89 12.87 5.90 11.50
C PRO A 89 11.72 4.89 11.59
N GLN A 90 11.39 4.17 10.52
CA GLN A 90 10.39 3.10 10.55
C GLN A 90 10.80 1.94 11.46
N ALA A 91 12.05 1.48 11.33
CA ALA A 91 12.58 0.40 12.15
C ALA A 91 12.63 0.81 13.63
N THR A 92 13.08 2.03 13.92
CA THR A 92 13.07 2.60 15.27
C THR A 92 11.66 2.70 15.82
N ALA A 93 10.70 3.21 15.06
CA ALA A 93 9.29 3.30 15.46
C ALA A 93 8.72 1.93 15.84
N ASN A 94 8.96 0.91 15.00
CA ASN A 94 8.49 -0.45 15.22
C ASN A 94 9.12 -1.08 16.47
N ALA A 95 10.40 -0.81 16.73
CA ALA A 95 11.07 -1.28 17.94
C ALA A 95 10.50 -0.60 19.19
N VAL A 96 10.39 0.74 19.17
CA VAL A 96 9.84 1.53 20.28
C VAL A 96 8.40 1.13 20.60
N ALA A 97 7.58 0.85 19.57
CA ALA A 97 6.20 0.41 19.75
C ALA A 97 6.06 -0.81 20.68
N GLN A 98 7.04 -1.71 20.69
CA GLN A 98 7.03 -2.89 21.56
C GLN A 98 7.39 -2.55 23.02
N PHE A 99 8.14 -1.47 23.25
CA PHE A 99 8.50 -1.02 24.59
C PHE A 99 7.47 -0.10 25.23
N VAL A 100 6.63 0.57 24.43
CA VAL A 100 5.58 1.48 24.92
C VAL A 100 4.67 0.85 25.99
N PRO A 101 4.19 -0.41 25.87
CA PRO A 101 3.39 -1.06 26.92
C PRO A 101 4.11 -1.21 28.27
N ILE A 102 5.44 -1.29 28.26
CA ILE A 102 6.25 -1.37 29.48
C ILE A 102 6.19 -0.03 30.23
N ILE A 103 6.28 1.08 29.49
CA ILE A 103 6.14 2.43 30.04
C ILE A 103 4.76 2.62 30.68
N ASP A 104 3.70 2.19 29.99
CA ASP A 104 2.34 2.28 30.55
C ASP A 104 2.21 1.49 31.84
N THR A 105 2.91 0.35 31.93
CA THR A 105 2.92 -0.48 33.14
C THR A 105 3.66 0.23 34.28
N PHE A 106 4.76 0.92 33.99
CA PHE A 106 5.45 1.76 34.97
C PHE A 106 4.58 2.95 35.42
N GLU A 107 3.92 3.64 34.50
CA GLU A 107 3.01 4.75 34.84
C GLU A 107 1.83 4.25 35.68
N ARG A 108 1.25 3.09 35.34
CA ARG A 108 0.21 2.43 36.14
C ARG A 108 0.71 2.04 37.52
N ALA A 109 1.92 1.50 37.63
CA ALA A 109 2.51 1.11 38.91
C ALA A 109 2.75 2.32 39.81
N LEU A 110 3.21 3.45 39.26
CA LEU A 110 3.43 4.70 40.00
C LEU A 110 2.13 5.39 40.45
N ALA A 111 1.02 5.13 39.75
CA ALA A 111 -0.31 5.63 40.11
C ALA A 111 -0.91 4.91 41.35
N VAL A 112 -0.42 3.72 41.69
CA VAL A 112 -0.82 3.01 42.91
C VAL A 112 -0.10 3.62 44.12
N GLU A 113 -0.82 3.78 45.23
CA GLU A 113 -0.20 4.21 46.49
C GLU A 113 0.82 3.18 46.97
N CYS A 114 2.06 3.62 47.17
CA CYS A 114 3.14 2.79 47.67
C CYS A 114 3.45 3.19 49.12
N ALA A 115 3.52 2.20 50.02
CA ALA A 115 3.89 2.42 51.41
C ALA A 115 5.36 2.84 51.59
N ASP A 116 6.21 2.50 50.62
CA ASP A 116 7.64 2.83 50.62
C ASP A 116 7.94 3.96 49.62
N ALA A 117 8.17 5.16 50.15
CA ALA A 117 8.44 6.35 49.36
C ALA A 117 9.81 6.30 48.65
N GLU A 118 10.82 5.64 49.24
CA GLU A 118 12.14 5.53 48.61
C GLU A 118 12.08 4.58 47.41
N PHE A 119 11.33 3.48 47.54
CA PHE A 119 11.09 2.58 46.43
C PHE A 119 10.34 3.26 45.28
N LYS A 120 9.27 4.01 45.58
CA LYS A 120 8.52 4.78 44.57
C LYS A 120 9.42 5.75 43.81
N LYS A 121 10.29 6.48 44.52
CA LYS A 121 11.26 7.41 43.92
C LYS A 121 12.25 6.69 43.01
N GLY A 122 12.74 5.51 43.40
CA GLY A 122 13.61 4.70 42.55
C GLY A 122 12.95 4.30 41.22
N VAL A 123 11.68 3.87 41.27
CA VAL A 123 10.91 3.54 40.06
C VAL A 123 10.66 4.77 39.19
N GLU A 124 10.37 5.92 39.80
CA GLU A 124 10.19 7.20 39.10
C GLU A 124 11.46 7.62 38.36
N MET A 125 12.64 7.45 38.98
CA MET A 125 13.93 7.71 38.32
C MET A 125 14.17 6.80 37.11
N ILE A 126 13.78 5.52 37.20
CA ILE A 126 13.88 4.57 36.07
C ILE A 126 12.96 5.02 34.93
N LEU A 127 11.72 5.39 35.24
CA LEU A 127 10.78 5.90 34.24
C LEU A 127 11.29 7.18 33.58
N GLN A 128 11.87 8.10 34.35
CA GLN A 128 12.44 9.33 33.81
C GLN A 128 13.61 9.04 32.86
N ASN A 129 14.54 8.19 33.27
CA ASN A 129 15.66 7.77 32.40
C ASN A 129 15.14 7.11 31.10
N PHE A 130 14.10 6.28 31.20
CA PHE A 130 13.47 5.69 30.03
C PHE A 130 12.91 6.75 29.07
N LYS A 131 12.23 7.77 29.60
CA LYS A 131 11.71 8.90 28.82
C LYS A 131 12.84 9.69 28.15
N ASP A 132 13.92 9.95 28.86
CA ASP A 132 15.10 10.65 28.32
C ASP A 132 15.75 9.87 27.17
N VAL A 133 15.75 8.53 27.24
CA VAL A 133 16.24 7.66 26.15
C VAL A 133 15.33 7.73 24.93
N LEU A 134 14.00 7.73 25.12
CA LEU A 134 13.06 7.89 24.02
C LEU A 134 13.19 9.25 23.33
N GLU A 135 13.37 10.32 24.10
CA GLU A 135 13.57 11.66 23.55
C GLU A 135 14.84 11.73 22.69
N LYS A 136 15.94 11.09 23.12
CA LYS A 136 17.17 10.96 22.32
C LYS A 136 16.98 10.16 21.02
N LEU A 137 16.01 9.25 20.98
CA LEU A 137 15.62 8.51 19.78
C LEU A 137 14.68 9.32 18.87
N GLY A 138 14.34 10.55 19.24
CA GLY A 138 13.42 11.43 18.51
C GLY A 138 11.94 11.09 18.74
N VAL A 139 11.63 10.35 19.81
CA VAL A 139 10.26 9.96 20.15
C VAL A 139 9.67 11.00 21.09
N GLU A 140 8.54 11.57 20.70
CA GLU A 140 7.78 12.56 21.46
C GLU A 140 6.49 11.95 22.00
N ALA A 141 6.21 12.17 23.28
CA ALA A 141 4.93 11.82 23.90
C ALA A 141 3.92 12.95 23.73
N PHE A 142 2.64 12.62 23.55
CA PHE A 142 1.55 13.59 23.42
C PHE A 142 0.24 13.06 24.03
N GLY A 143 -0.76 13.93 24.16
CA GLY A 143 -2.04 13.61 24.77
C GLY A 143 -1.96 13.80 26.28
N ALA A 144 -1.86 15.06 26.72
CA ALA A 144 -1.99 15.45 28.11
C ALA A 144 -3.42 15.93 28.42
N ALA A 145 -3.84 15.82 29.68
CA ALA A 145 -5.11 16.40 30.12
C ALA A 145 -5.07 17.93 29.95
N GLY A 146 -6.15 18.50 29.41
CA GLY A 146 -6.26 19.91 29.04
C GLY A 146 -5.82 20.24 27.61
N GLU A 147 -5.23 19.31 26.87
CA GLU A 147 -4.92 19.52 25.45
C GLU A 147 -6.19 19.42 24.58
N GLN A 148 -6.19 20.14 23.46
CA GLN A 148 -7.26 20.06 22.49
C GLN A 148 -7.26 18.68 21.81
N PHE A 149 -8.45 18.08 21.70
CA PHE A 149 -8.58 16.80 21.02
C PHE A 149 -8.35 16.95 19.51
N ASN A 150 -7.49 16.10 18.96
CA ASN A 150 -7.23 16.01 17.53
C ASN A 150 -7.44 14.54 17.10
N PRO A 151 -8.41 14.23 16.24
CA PRO A 151 -8.65 12.87 15.74
C PRO A 151 -7.44 12.20 15.08
N ASP A 152 -6.53 12.99 14.50
CA ASP A 152 -5.32 12.46 13.87
C ASP A 152 -4.32 11.93 14.90
N LEU A 153 -4.33 12.47 16.13
CA LEU A 153 -3.39 12.12 17.19
C LEU A 153 -4.05 11.25 18.28
N HIS A 154 -5.31 11.51 18.56
CA HIS A 154 -6.00 11.03 19.75
C HIS A 154 -7.14 10.06 19.38
N ASN A 155 -7.25 9.00 20.16
CA ASN A 155 -8.35 8.05 20.13
C ASN A 155 -9.28 8.31 21.32
N ALA A 156 -10.44 8.92 21.08
CA ALA A 156 -11.46 9.15 22.10
C ALA A 156 -12.19 7.85 22.43
N VAL A 157 -11.89 7.28 23.60
CA VAL A 157 -12.52 6.03 24.06
C VAL A 157 -13.77 6.33 24.90
N MET A 158 -13.85 7.52 25.48
CA MET A 158 -14.94 7.94 26.34
C MET A 158 -15.27 9.42 26.10
N HIS A 159 -16.56 9.75 26.18
CA HIS A 159 -17.05 11.13 26.14
C HIS A 159 -17.72 11.47 27.47
N ILE A 160 -17.62 12.73 27.89
CA ILE A 160 -18.35 13.27 29.03
C ILE A 160 -19.03 14.58 28.62
N ASP A 161 -20.27 14.76 29.05
CA ASP A 161 -20.97 16.03 28.89
C ASP A 161 -20.77 16.81 30.21
N ASP A 162 -19.95 17.86 30.15
CA ASP A 162 -19.68 18.72 31.30
C ASP A 162 -19.73 20.19 30.87
N GLU A 163 -20.78 20.90 31.27
CA GLU A 163 -21.02 22.30 30.91
C GLU A 163 -19.95 23.25 31.48
N SER A 164 -19.10 22.78 32.39
CA SER A 164 -18.00 23.57 32.96
C SER A 164 -16.69 23.47 32.18
N LEU A 165 -16.57 22.52 31.24
CA LEU A 165 -15.38 22.28 30.44
C LEU A 165 -15.58 22.75 29.00
N GLU A 166 -14.50 23.19 28.37
CA GLU A 166 -14.57 23.56 26.95
C GLU A 166 -14.79 22.30 26.08
N THR A 167 -15.70 22.41 25.11
CA THR A 167 -15.97 21.36 24.13
C THR A 167 -14.69 20.94 23.41
N ASN A 168 -14.52 19.63 23.22
CA ASN A 168 -13.42 19.02 22.49
C ASN A 168 -12.05 19.09 23.19
N ILE A 169 -12.03 19.17 24.52
CA ILE A 169 -10.80 19.07 25.34
C ILE A 169 -10.64 17.67 25.91
N ILE A 170 -9.39 17.22 25.99
CA ILE A 170 -9.01 15.99 26.70
C ILE A 170 -9.16 16.21 28.21
N THR A 171 -10.03 15.44 28.85
CA THR A 171 -10.26 15.50 30.30
C THR A 171 -9.33 14.55 31.05
N ASP A 172 -9.23 13.31 30.59
CA ASP A 172 -8.36 12.29 31.16
C ASP A 172 -7.61 11.55 30.06
N VAL A 173 -6.40 11.07 30.41
CA VAL A 173 -5.54 10.31 29.50
C VAL A 173 -5.33 8.93 30.12
N PHE A 174 -5.83 7.90 29.45
CA PHE A 174 -5.65 6.51 29.87
C PHE A 174 -4.31 5.94 29.41
N GLN A 175 -3.89 6.31 28.20
CA GLN A 175 -2.59 5.96 27.64
C GLN A 175 -2.06 7.11 26.80
N LYS A 176 -0.80 7.49 27.04
CA LYS A 176 -0.14 8.54 26.26
C LYS A 176 0.12 8.09 24.83
N GLY A 177 0.01 9.03 23.91
CA GLY A 177 0.40 8.83 22.53
C GLY A 177 1.91 9.02 22.36
N TYR A 178 2.48 8.38 21.33
CA TYR A 178 3.89 8.52 20.98
C TYR A 178 4.03 8.68 19.47
N LYS A 179 4.91 9.59 19.04
CA LYS A 179 5.25 9.83 17.63
C LYS A 179 6.76 9.98 17.45
N ILE A 180 7.24 9.78 16.23
CA ILE A 180 8.62 10.03 15.82
C ILE A 180 8.60 10.89 14.54
N GLY A 181 9.05 12.14 14.65
CA GLY A 181 8.82 13.15 13.61
C GLY A 181 7.33 13.27 13.28
N ASP A 182 6.96 13.07 12.02
CA ASP A 182 5.57 13.15 11.54
C ASP A 182 4.80 11.83 11.68
N ARG A 183 5.44 10.76 12.15
CA ARG A 183 4.85 9.43 12.19
C ARG A 183 4.35 9.07 13.58
N ILE A 184 3.09 8.64 13.66
CA ILE A 184 2.48 8.16 14.90
C ILE A 184 2.88 6.71 15.15
N ILE A 185 3.42 6.45 16.34
CA ILE A 185 3.72 5.10 16.85
C ILE A 185 2.46 4.52 17.49
N ARG A 186 1.78 5.32 18.30
CA ARG A 186 0.51 4.99 18.95
C ARG A 186 -0.28 6.26 19.23
N HIS A 187 -1.59 6.23 18.95
CA HIS A 187 -2.52 7.30 19.32
C HIS A 187 -2.74 7.33 20.83
N ALA A 188 -2.92 8.53 21.41
CA ALA A 188 -3.25 8.65 22.82
C ALA A 188 -4.69 8.16 23.06
N MET A 189 -4.92 7.31 24.05
CA MET A 189 -6.28 6.94 24.44
C MET A 189 -6.76 7.91 25.52
N VAL A 190 -7.82 8.64 25.18
CA VAL A 190 -8.26 9.79 25.96
C VAL A 190 -9.77 9.77 26.21
N LYS A 191 -10.18 10.48 27.24
CA LYS A 191 -11.55 10.88 27.51
C LYS A 191 -11.73 12.34 27.09
N VAL A 192 -12.80 12.65 26.36
CA VAL A 192 -13.04 13.97 25.78
C VAL A 192 -14.31 14.58 26.33
N ALA A 193 -14.31 15.89 26.59
CA ALA A 193 -15.53 16.63 26.89
C ALA A 193 -16.26 17.01 25.60
N ASN A 194 -17.58 16.78 25.54
CA ASN A 194 -18.44 17.28 24.46
C ASN A 194 -18.98 18.67 24.79
#